data_AF-A0AAD9MDU2-F1
#
_entry.id   AF-A0AAD9MDU2-F1
#
_cell.length_a   1.000
_cell.length_b   1.000
_cell.length_c   1.000
_cell.angle_alpha   90.00
_cell.angle_beta   90.00
_cell.angle_gamma   90.00
#
_symmetry.space_group_name_H-M   'P 1'
#
loop_
_entity.id
_entity.type
_entity.pdbx_description
1 polymer ?
#
loop_
_entity_poly.entity_id
_entity_poly.type
_entity_poly.pdbx_seq_one_letter_code
_entity_poly.pdbx_strand_id
1 'polypeptide(L)'
;MVGTTVSRALLAGQPLLLLLLLLLLLLRPALVHAGRFAQEPPLASDEELEKAVGQGPDAGPLRDEYVAICVSVKNQGGDLAEWTSHHYYALGIRRMYIMDDGSKPPLESMAHTWGVPLEALTFVYFPPAEHVQFMQIKVYDLCATVWAKHNTWVGFIDADEFYDTPGNQTLESFLRELELDDSVGSLGVNWQVHTSNGLLTRPPNARGYFTRCVGDVKNTNPAANNGGGDPETSDNRHIKSLVRTALYVRPSPHNVDTIKGTHQVGENGDRFGGPFRMPITRDTLAIHHYAVKSAEEYLVKMQRSNGMSSPKSMAYWDHVEAYEPKVECVDMLRWVPSVIRPWDL
;
A
#
# COMPACT_ATOMS: atom_id res chain seq x y z
N MET A 1 65.36 -5.17 -12.62
CA MET A 1 65.21 -6.35 -11.76
C MET A 1 64.44 -5.89 -10.54
N VAL A 2 63.34 -6.58 -10.21
CA VAL A 2 62.38 -6.36 -9.10
C VAL A 2 61.54 -5.07 -9.26
N GLY A 3 60.22 -5.05 -9.52
CA GLY A 3 59.19 -6.08 -9.52
C GLY A 3 58.39 -6.12 -8.22
N THR A 4 57.39 -5.25 -8.06
CA THR A 4 56.35 -5.35 -7.02
C THR A 4 54.96 -5.29 -7.66
N THR A 5 54.32 -6.45 -7.67
CA THR A 5 52.98 -6.75 -8.17
C THR A 5 51.92 -6.37 -7.13
N VAL A 6 50.94 -5.56 -7.53
CA VAL A 6 49.67 -5.42 -6.80
C VAL A 6 48.70 -6.45 -7.36
N SER A 7 48.21 -7.33 -6.49
CA SER A 7 47.32 -8.44 -6.83
C SER A 7 45.90 -7.94 -7.17
N ARG A 8 45.45 -8.16 -8.41
CA ARG A 8 44.04 -8.14 -8.81
C ARG A 8 43.46 -9.54 -8.56
N ALA A 9 42.66 -9.70 -7.52
CA ALA A 9 41.79 -10.87 -7.37
C ALA A 9 40.45 -10.56 -8.06
N LEU A 10 40.25 -11.14 -9.25
CA LEU A 10 38.98 -11.10 -9.97
C LEU A 10 37.97 -12.09 -9.37
N LEU A 11 36.76 -11.58 -9.18
CA LEU A 11 35.51 -12.31 -9.02
C LEU A 11 35.31 -13.28 -10.18
N ALA A 12 35.37 -14.59 -9.91
CA ALA A 12 34.94 -15.63 -10.83
C ALA A 12 34.06 -16.60 -10.05
N GLY A 13 32.74 -16.52 -10.25
CA GLY A 13 31.85 -17.46 -9.57
C GLY A 13 30.34 -17.28 -9.72
N GLN A 14 29.77 -16.66 -10.76
CA GLN A 14 28.32 -16.75 -11.02
C GLN A 14 27.87 -16.62 -12.50
N PRO A 15 28.18 -17.57 -13.42
CA PRO A 15 27.53 -17.57 -14.73
C PRO A 15 26.45 -18.66 -14.90
N LEU A 16 26.38 -19.68 -14.02
CA LEU A 16 25.46 -20.81 -14.23
C LEU A 16 24.01 -20.55 -13.81
N LEU A 17 23.78 -19.72 -12.78
CA LEU A 17 22.43 -19.41 -12.29
C LEU A 17 21.68 -18.49 -13.25
N LEU A 18 22.39 -17.54 -13.88
CA LEU A 18 21.84 -16.60 -14.86
C LEU A 18 21.38 -17.31 -16.15
N LEU A 19 22.11 -18.34 -16.58
CA LEU A 19 21.81 -19.07 -17.81
C LEU A 19 20.58 -20.00 -17.66
N LEU A 20 20.36 -20.56 -16.46
CA LEU A 20 19.19 -21.41 -16.17
C LEU A 20 17.90 -20.57 -16.10
N LEU A 21 17.98 -19.32 -15.62
CA LEU A 21 16.87 -18.37 -15.53
C LEU A 21 16.42 -17.86 -16.93
N LEU A 22 17.35 -17.70 -17.87
CA LEU A 22 17.06 -17.29 -19.24
C LEU A 22 16.34 -18.39 -20.06
N LEU A 23 16.60 -19.67 -19.78
CA LEU A 23 15.97 -20.78 -20.51
C LEU A 23 14.49 -21.00 -20.14
N LEU A 24 14.09 -20.66 -18.92
CA LEU A 24 12.70 -20.76 -18.45
C LEU A 24 11.78 -19.65 -19.01
N LEU A 25 12.36 -18.58 -19.57
CA LEU A 25 11.64 -17.43 -20.14
C LEU A 25 11.19 -17.67 -21.61
N LEU A 26 11.73 -18.66 -22.30
CA LEU A 26 11.47 -18.89 -23.74
C LEU A 26 10.34 -19.88 -24.05
N LEU A 27 9.67 -20.44 -23.04
CA LEU A 27 8.59 -21.43 -23.22
C LEU A 27 7.29 -20.97 -22.56
N ARG A 28 6.54 -20.05 -23.18
CA ARG A 28 5.09 -19.91 -22.92
C ARG A 28 4.30 -19.59 -24.21
N PRO A 29 3.20 -20.31 -24.48
CA PRO A 29 2.32 -19.99 -25.60
C PRO A 29 1.47 -18.75 -25.29
N ALA A 30 1.19 -17.96 -26.33
CA ALA A 30 0.31 -16.81 -26.26
C ALA A 30 -1.15 -17.26 -26.04
N LEU A 31 -1.75 -16.90 -24.91
CA LEU A 31 -3.20 -16.97 -24.72
C LEU A 31 -3.82 -15.59 -24.93
N VAL A 32 -4.56 -15.44 -26.02
CA VAL A 32 -5.45 -14.30 -26.26
C VAL A 32 -6.71 -14.50 -25.41
N HIS A 33 -6.97 -13.61 -24.44
CA HIS A 33 -8.22 -13.61 -23.68
C HIS A 33 -9.23 -12.65 -24.33
N ALA A 34 -10.34 -13.21 -24.81
CA ALA A 34 -11.54 -12.47 -25.19
C ALA A 34 -12.22 -11.93 -23.91
N GLY A 35 -12.59 -10.64 -23.94
CA GLY A 35 -13.21 -9.95 -22.81
C GLY A 35 -14.53 -10.59 -22.37
N ARG A 36 -14.58 -11.06 -21.13
CA ARG A 36 -15.82 -11.24 -20.38
C ARG A 36 -16.09 -9.94 -19.62
N PHE A 37 -17.32 -9.43 -19.70
CA PHE A 37 -17.81 -8.41 -18.79
C PHE A 37 -17.56 -8.89 -17.35
N ALA A 38 -16.78 -8.14 -16.58
CA ALA A 38 -16.48 -8.47 -15.19
C ALA A 38 -17.80 -8.40 -14.40
N GLN A 39 -18.22 -9.54 -13.83
CA GLN A 39 -19.23 -9.54 -12.77
C GLN A 39 -18.68 -8.74 -11.59
N GLU A 40 -19.53 -7.96 -10.92
CA GLU A 40 -19.15 -7.27 -9.70
C GLU A 40 -18.58 -8.27 -8.68
N PRO A 41 -17.47 -7.93 -7.98
CA PRO A 41 -16.86 -8.80 -7.00
C PRO A 41 -17.87 -9.13 -5.89
N PRO A 42 -17.92 -10.38 -5.39
CA PRO A 42 -18.83 -10.76 -4.33
C PRO A 42 -18.44 -10.06 -3.02
N LEU A 43 -19.40 -9.36 -2.42
CA LEU A 43 -19.29 -8.86 -1.05
C LEU A 43 -19.41 -10.01 -0.05
N ALA A 44 -19.07 -9.74 1.21
CA ALA A 44 -19.27 -10.73 2.27
C ALA A 44 -20.77 -11.09 2.40
N SER A 45 -21.07 -12.37 2.52
CA SER A 45 -22.45 -12.82 2.77
C SER A 45 -22.84 -12.62 4.24
N ASP A 46 -24.14 -12.60 4.54
CA ASP A 46 -24.64 -12.51 5.92
C ASP A 46 -24.07 -13.63 6.82
N GLU A 47 -23.94 -14.86 6.30
CA GLU A 47 -23.33 -15.99 7.02
C GLU A 47 -21.84 -15.74 7.31
N GLU A 48 -21.10 -15.13 6.39
CA GLU A 48 -19.70 -14.77 6.59
C GLU A 48 -19.54 -13.64 7.61
N LEU A 49 -20.45 -12.66 7.59
CA LEU A 49 -20.51 -11.59 8.60
C LEU A 49 -20.78 -12.18 9.98
N GLU A 50 -21.75 -13.09 10.11
CA GLU A 50 -22.06 -13.78 11.36
C GLU A 50 -20.88 -14.62 11.88
N LYS A 51 -20.17 -15.34 11.00
CA LYS A 51 -18.95 -16.10 11.36
C LYS A 51 -17.82 -15.17 11.82
N ALA A 52 -17.64 -14.03 11.16
CA ALA A 52 -16.58 -13.05 11.46
C ALA A 52 -16.79 -12.34 12.81
N VAL A 53 -18.04 -12.08 13.19
CA VAL A 53 -18.41 -11.52 14.50
C VAL A 53 -17.89 -12.40 15.67
N GLY A 54 -17.72 -13.71 15.45
CA GLY A 54 -17.18 -14.65 16.43
C GLY A 54 -15.65 -14.74 16.53
N GLN A 55 -14.88 -14.01 15.69
CA GLN A 55 -13.42 -14.19 15.54
C GLN A 55 -12.56 -12.95 15.85
N GLY A 56 -13.08 -11.94 16.52
CA GLY A 56 -12.28 -10.77 16.97
C GLY A 56 -12.32 -10.60 18.49
N PRO A 57 -11.23 -10.09 19.13
CA PRO A 57 -11.33 -9.61 20.50
C PRO A 57 -12.36 -8.47 20.56
N ASP A 58 -13.23 -8.51 21.57
CA ASP A 58 -14.15 -7.41 21.92
C ASP A 58 -13.29 -6.18 22.25
N ALA A 59 -13.15 -5.28 21.28
CA ALA A 59 -12.42 -4.03 21.47
C ALA A 59 -13.29 -3.12 22.36
N GLY A 60 -13.22 -3.34 23.68
CA GLY A 60 -13.77 -2.43 24.67
C GLY A 60 -13.27 -1.01 24.42
N PRO A 61 -14.01 0.04 24.83
CA PRO A 61 -13.76 1.40 24.38
C PRO A 61 -12.44 1.93 24.97
N LEU A 62 -11.34 1.77 24.24
CA LEU A 62 -10.13 2.54 24.47
C LEU A 62 -10.33 3.93 23.88
N ARG A 63 -9.80 4.93 24.59
CA ARG A 63 -9.84 6.33 24.18
C ARG A 63 -9.15 6.49 22.81
N ASP A 64 -9.84 7.17 21.90
CA ASP A 64 -9.36 7.74 20.63
C ASP A 64 -8.98 6.76 19.49
N GLU A 65 -9.84 5.79 19.20
CA GLU A 65 -9.80 5.01 17.94
C GLU A 65 -10.55 5.72 16.80
N TYR A 66 -10.37 7.05 16.67
CA TYR A 66 -11.07 7.87 15.69
C TYR A 66 -10.77 7.44 14.23
N VAL A 67 -9.50 7.14 13.93
CA VAL A 67 -9.05 6.57 12.66
C VAL A 67 -8.53 5.15 12.86
N ALA A 68 -8.95 4.24 11.99
CA ALA A 68 -8.37 2.90 11.85
C ALA A 68 -7.79 2.67 10.45
N ILE A 69 -6.97 1.63 10.30
CA ILE A 69 -6.54 1.11 9.00
C ILE A 69 -6.95 -0.35 8.86
N CYS A 70 -7.51 -0.71 7.71
CA CYS A 70 -7.67 -2.08 7.24
C CYS A 70 -6.58 -2.39 6.21
N VAL A 71 -5.77 -3.40 6.49
CA VAL A 71 -4.67 -3.81 5.60
C VAL A 71 -4.83 -5.29 5.22
N SER A 72 -4.86 -5.58 3.92
CA SER A 72 -4.85 -6.95 3.39
C SER A 72 -3.41 -7.38 3.12
N VAL A 73 -2.93 -8.41 3.80
CA VAL A 73 -1.50 -8.75 3.81
C VAL A 73 -1.27 -10.23 3.62
N LYS A 74 -0.24 -10.58 2.85
CA LYS A 74 0.23 -11.96 2.70
C LYS A 74 1.75 -12.01 2.70
N ASN A 75 2.36 -12.77 3.60
CA ASN A 75 3.82 -12.99 3.66
C ASN A 75 4.66 -11.69 3.64
N GLN A 76 4.18 -10.62 4.30
CA GLN A 76 4.88 -9.34 4.43
C GLN A 76 5.14 -8.94 5.88
N GLY A 77 5.20 -9.92 6.79
CA GLY A 77 5.39 -9.61 8.20
C GLY A 77 6.69 -8.86 8.54
N GLY A 78 7.72 -8.98 7.69
CA GLY A 78 8.94 -8.17 7.79
C GLY A 78 8.77 -6.69 7.41
N ASP A 79 7.75 -6.36 6.60
CA ASP A 79 7.41 -4.97 6.26
C ASP A 79 6.59 -4.29 7.37
N LEU A 80 5.83 -5.08 8.14
CA LEU A 80 4.82 -4.56 9.06
C LEU A 80 5.39 -3.89 10.31
N ALA A 81 6.63 -4.18 10.71
CA ALA A 81 7.24 -3.50 11.85
C ALA A 81 7.40 -1.99 11.63
N GLU A 82 7.97 -1.59 10.49
CA GLU A 82 8.10 -0.18 10.13
C GLU A 82 6.73 0.44 9.85
N TRP A 83 5.86 -0.28 9.14
CA TRP A 83 4.53 0.19 8.76
C TRP A 83 3.64 0.48 9.96
N THR A 84 3.53 -0.44 10.92
CA THR A 84 2.70 -0.26 12.13
C THR A 84 3.28 0.84 13.02
N SER A 85 4.60 0.83 13.25
CA SER A 85 5.27 1.85 14.06
C SER A 85 5.08 3.26 13.50
N HIS A 86 5.18 3.43 12.17
CA HIS A 86 4.94 4.72 11.52
C HIS A 86 3.49 5.18 11.71
N HIS A 87 2.52 4.38 11.31
CA HIS A 87 1.11 4.77 11.40
C HIS A 87 0.66 5.00 12.85
N TYR A 88 1.19 4.22 13.80
CA TYR A 88 0.91 4.40 15.22
C TYR A 88 1.59 5.66 15.76
N TYR A 89 2.92 5.71 15.80
CA TYR A 89 3.63 6.77 16.54
C TYR A 89 3.66 8.11 15.79
N ALA A 90 3.82 8.11 14.47
CA ALA A 90 3.93 9.34 13.69
C ALA A 90 2.55 9.92 13.33
N LEU A 91 1.61 9.08 12.90
CA LEU A 91 0.31 9.54 12.39
C LEU A 91 -0.82 9.49 13.43
N GLY A 92 -0.57 8.88 14.60
CA GLY A 92 -1.55 8.83 15.67
C GLY A 92 -2.66 7.78 15.49
N ILE A 93 -2.53 6.85 14.53
CA ILE A 93 -3.56 5.85 14.24
C ILE A 93 -3.49 4.72 15.28
N ARG A 94 -4.54 4.58 16.11
CA ARG A 94 -4.53 3.70 17.29
C ARG A 94 -5.14 2.32 17.07
N ARG A 95 -5.77 2.07 15.91
CA ARG A 95 -6.41 0.79 15.58
C ARG A 95 -6.00 0.33 14.19
N MET A 96 -5.53 -0.91 14.07
CA MET A 96 -5.17 -1.54 12.80
C MET A 96 -5.75 -2.95 12.73
N TYR A 97 -6.48 -3.22 11.65
CA TYR A 97 -7.04 -4.52 11.32
C TYR A 97 -6.13 -5.21 10.31
N ILE A 98 -5.43 -6.25 10.77
CA ILE A 98 -4.49 -7.04 9.98
C ILE A 98 -5.25 -8.22 9.38
N MET A 99 -5.64 -8.06 8.12
CA MET A 99 -6.37 -9.06 7.35
C MET A 99 -5.36 -9.97 6.65
N ASP A 100 -4.97 -11.04 7.32
CA ASP A 100 -3.94 -11.97 6.87
C ASP A 100 -4.50 -12.98 5.85
N ASP A 101 -4.17 -12.78 4.56
CA ASP A 101 -4.53 -13.65 3.44
C ASP A 101 -3.61 -14.88 3.36
N GLY A 102 -3.61 -15.68 4.42
CA GLY A 102 -2.97 -16.99 4.44
C GLY A 102 -1.44 -16.94 4.47
N SER A 103 -0.87 -16.01 5.22
CA SER A 103 0.58 -15.94 5.45
C SER A 103 1.10 -17.21 6.14
N LYS A 104 2.39 -17.51 5.90
CA LYS A 104 3.09 -18.64 6.52
C LYS A 104 4.43 -18.18 7.11
N PRO A 105 4.59 -18.22 8.45
CA PRO A 105 3.54 -18.47 9.47
C PRO A 105 2.46 -17.35 9.47
N PRO A 106 1.30 -17.56 10.13
CA PRO A 106 0.32 -16.49 10.35
C PRO A 106 0.96 -15.26 10.98
N LEU A 107 0.57 -14.07 10.52
CA LEU A 107 1.24 -12.82 10.89
C LEU A 107 1.14 -12.49 12.38
N GLU A 108 0.07 -12.92 13.04
CA GLU A 108 -0.10 -12.77 14.50
C GLU A 108 1.09 -13.33 15.28
N SER A 109 1.70 -14.43 14.82
CA SER A 109 2.83 -15.07 15.48
C SER A 109 4.06 -14.17 15.64
N MET A 110 4.16 -13.10 14.85
CA MET A 110 5.26 -12.12 14.89
C MET A 110 4.83 -10.72 15.32
N ALA A 111 3.57 -10.52 15.73
CA ALA A 111 3.02 -9.22 16.13
C ALA A 111 3.86 -8.53 17.22
N HIS A 112 4.41 -9.30 18.15
CA HIS A 112 5.27 -8.82 19.24
C HIS A 112 6.57 -8.14 18.75
N THR A 113 6.96 -8.31 17.49
CA THR A 113 8.16 -7.71 16.89
C THR A 113 7.91 -6.36 16.25
N TRP A 114 6.65 -5.93 16.13
CA TRP A 114 6.28 -4.75 15.34
C TRP A 114 6.34 -3.42 16.09
N GLY A 115 6.68 -3.47 17.37
CA GLY A 115 7.01 -2.27 18.14
C GLY A 115 5.81 -1.42 18.56
N VAL A 116 4.57 -1.90 18.39
CA VAL A 116 3.34 -1.25 18.84
C VAL A 116 2.62 -2.12 19.88
N PRO A 117 1.75 -1.53 20.72
CA PRO A 117 0.95 -2.31 21.67
C PRO A 117 0.06 -3.32 20.94
N LEU A 118 -0.01 -4.57 21.41
CA LEU A 118 -0.77 -5.63 20.76
C LEU A 118 -2.27 -5.32 20.72
N GLU A 119 -2.78 -4.58 21.71
CA GLU A 119 -4.17 -4.13 21.78
C GLU A 119 -4.57 -3.18 20.63
N ALA A 120 -3.60 -2.53 19.98
CA ALA A 120 -3.81 -1.70 18.79
C ALA A 120 -4.03 -2.54 17.52
N LEU A 121 -3.71 -3.84 17.58
CA LEU A 121 -3.75 -4.76 16.45
C LEU A 121 -4.90 -5.76 16.62
N THR A 122 -5.74 -5.87 15.59
CA THR A 122 -6.75 -6.92 15.49
C THR A 122 -6.35 -7.83 14.33
N PHE A 123 -6.15 -9.12 14.59
CA PHE A 123 -5.76 -10.09 13.57
C PHE A 123 -6.97 -10.89 13.09
N VAL A 124 -7.12 -10.99 11.77
CA VAL A 124 -8.09 -11.87 11.14
C VAL A 124 -7.35 -12.72 10.12
N TYR A 125 -7.31 -14.03 10.35
CA TYR A 125 -6.60 -14.97 9.48
C TYR A 125 -7.56 -15.65 8.51
N PHE A 126 -7.28 -15.50 7.22
CA PHE A 126 -8.01 -16.17 6.13
C PHE A 126 -7.17 -17.34 5.61
N PRO A 127 -7.55 -18.59 5.88
CA PRO A 127 -6.82 -19.75 5.39
C PRO A 127 -6.76 -19.76 3.85
N PRO A 128 -5.66 -20.25 3.22
CA PRO A 128 -5.57 -20.35 1.77
C PRO A 128 -6.72 -21.11 1.09
N ALA A 129 -7.39 -22.01 1.82
CA ALA A 129 -8.55 -22.75 1.33
C ALA A 129 -9.81 -21.89 1.19
N GLU A 130 -9.90 -20.75 1.88
CA GLU A 130 -11.02 -19.79 1.82
C GLU A 130 -10.78 -18.66 0.81
N HIS A 131 -9.66 -18.70 0.07
CA HIS A 131 -9.29 -17.65 -0.88
C HIS A 131 -10.25 -17.62 -2.08
N VAL A 132 -10.78 -16.43 -2.37
CA VAL A 132 -11.68 -16.18 -3.50
C VAL A 132 -11.07 -15.20 -4.50
N GLN A 133 -11.66 -15.11 -5.69
CA GLN A 133 -11.31 -14.05 -6.64
C GLN A 133 -11.62 -12.68 -6.02
N PHE A 134 -10.69 -11.74 -6.15
CA PHE A 134 -10.79 -10.40 -5.53
C PHE A 134 -10.84 -10.44 -4.00
N MET A 135 -10.06 -11.33 -3.38
CA MET A 135 -9.96 -11.47 -1.93
C MET A 135 -9.75 -10.13 -1.21
N GLN A 136 -8.97 -9.20 -1.80
CA GLN A 136 -8.75 -7.88 -1.21
C GLN A 136 -10.07 -7.11 -1.00
N ILE A 137 -10.99 -7.16 -1.95
CA ILE A 137 -12.30 -6.49 -1.84
C ILE A 137 -13.11 -7.15 -0.74
N LYS A 138 -13.17 -8.48 -0.71
CA LYS A 138 -13.88 -9.23 0.32
C LYS A 138 -13.37 -8.89 1.73
N VAL A 139 -12.05 -8.87 1.94
CA VAL A 139 -11.49 -8.59 3.26
C VAL A 139 -11.67 -7.14 3.67
N TYR A 140 -11.60 -6.18 2.73
CA TYR A 140 -11.91 -4.78 3.02
C TYR A 140 -13.38 -4.60 3.39
N ASP A 141 -14.29 -5.34 2.75
CA ASP A 141 -15.71 -5.29 3.06
C ASP A 141 -16.02 -5.84 4.45
N LEU A 142 -15.49 -7.02 4.78
CA LEU A 142 -15.54 -7.57 6.13
C LEU A 142 -14.95 -6.60 7.15
N CYS A 143 -13.80 -5.98 6.81
CA CYS A 143 -13.15 -5.03 7.68
C CYS A 143 -14.06 -3.85 8.04
N ALA A 144 -14.62 -3.21 7.01
CA ALA A 144 -15.52 -2.07 7.14
C ALA A 144 -16.81 -2.39 7.92
N THR A 145 -17.41 -3.54 7.64
CA THR A 145 -18.76 -3.89 8.11
C THR A 145 -18.78 -4.59 9.47
N VAL A 146 -17.72 -5.29 9.84
CA VAL A 146 -17.68 -6.06 11.10
C VAL A 146 -16.92 -5.32 12.19
N TRP A 147 -15.69 -4.90 11.92
CA TRP A 147 -14.80 -4.37 12.96
C TRP A 147 -14.67 -2.85 12.89
N ALA A 148 -14.32 -2.30 11.72
CA ALA A 148 -14.05 -0.87 11.56
C ALA A 148 -15.31 0.00 11.63
N LYS A 149 -16.51 -0.58 11.62
CA LYS A 149 -17.80 0.14 11.81
C LYS A 149 -17.87 0.96 13.10
N HIS A 150 -16.98 0.68 14.06
CA HIS A 150 -16.88 1.39 15.34
C HIS A 150 -15.92 2.59 15.31
N ASN A 151 -15.11 2.74 14.25
CA ASN A 151 -14.25 3.90 14.03
C ASN A 151 -14.97 4.96 13.22
N THR A 152 -14.55 6.22 13.30
CA THR A 152 -15.14 7.27 12.46
C THR A 152 -14.61 7.20 11.03
N TRP A 153 -13.29 7.05 10.89
CA TRP A 153 -12.61 6.89 9.62
C TRP A 153 -11.87 5.56 9.53
N VAL A 154 -11.89 4.94 8.35
CA VAL A 154 -11.10 3.77 8.04
C VAL A 154 -10.29 3.98 6.76
N GLY A 155 -8.98 3.77 6.83
CA GLY A 155 -8.08 3.78 5.68
C GLY A 155 -7.94 2.39 5.09
N PHE A 156 -8.04 2.27 3.76
CA PHE A 156 -7.73 1.04 3.03
C PHE A 156 -6.41 1.25 2.28
N ILE A 157 -5.31 0.73 2.85
CA ILE A 157 -3.96 0.86 2.27
C ILE A 157 -3.24 -0.48 2.31
N ASP A 158 -2.23 -0.61 1.45
CA ASP A 158 -1.41 -1.82 1.33
C ASP A 158 -0.21 -1.77 2.31
N ALA A 159 0.38 -2.94 2.62
CA ALA A 159 1.50 -3.05 3.56
C ALA A 159 2.82 -2.41 3.07
N ASP A 160 2.84 -1.89 1.86
CA ASP A 160 3.93 -1.11 1.26
C ASP A 160 3.53 0.35 1.01
N GLU A 161 2.46 0.83 1.65
CA GLU A 161 1.99 2.21 1.56
C GLU A 161 2.01 2.91 2.93
N PHE A 162 2.45 4.17 2.95
CA PHE A 162 2.60 4.95 4.18
C PHE A 162 1.90 6.30 4.05
N TYR A 163 0.94 6.58 4.93
CA TYR A 163 0.38 7.94 5.01
C TYR A 163 1.43 8.93 5.47
N ASP A 164 1.33 10.15 4.98
CA ASP A 164 2.22 11.23 5.34
C ASP A 164 1.48 12.56 5.44
N THR A 165 1.82 13.38 6.43
CA THR A 165 1.24 14.72 6.65
C THR A 165 2.33 15.78 6.42
N PRO A 166 2.58 16.22 5.18
CA PRO A 166 3.61 17.20 4.83
C PRO A 166 3.30 18.62 5.32
N GLY A 167 2.02 18.93 5.52
CA GLY A 167 1.57 20.20 6.09
C GLY A 167 1.76 20.29 7.61
N ASN A 168 1.18 21.34 8.20
CA ASN A 168 1.25 21.61 9.64
C ASN A 168 0.09 20.95 10.43
N GLN A 169 -0.77 20.19 9.77
CA GLN A 169 -1.91 19.53 10.37
C GLN A 169 -1.60 18.07 10.71
N THR A 170 -2.22 17.59 11.78
CA THR A 170 -2.29 16.14 12.04
C THR A 170 -3.33 15.51 11.12
N LEU A 171 -3.23 14.20 10.88
CA LEU A 171 -4.23 13.45 10.13
C LEU A 171 -5.63 13.65 10.72
N GLU A 172 -5.75 13.53 12.04
CA GLU A 172 -7.04 13.69 12.72
C GLU A 172 -7.62 15.09 12.55
N SER A 173 -6.82 16.15 12.81
CA SER A 173 -7.31 17.53 12.65
C SER A 173 -7.80 17.81 11.24
N PHE A 174 -7.10 17.28 10.23
CA PHE A 174 -7.49 17.44 8.84
C PHE A 174 -8.80 16.70 8.52
N LEU A 175 -8.94 15.45 8.98
CA LEU A 175 -10.18 14.70 8.79
C LEU A 175 -11.38 15.36 9.47
N ARG A 176 -11.19 15.94 10.66
CA ARG A 176 -12.24 16.69 11.37
C ARG A 176 -12.69 17.95 10.63
N GLU A 177 -11.81 18.59 9.86
CA GLU A 177 -12.18 19.71 9.01
C GLU A 177 -13.05 19.26 7.83
N LEU A 178 -12.73 18.12 7.21
CA LEU A 178 -13.56 17.54 6.14
C LEU A 178 -14.95 17.12 6.65
N GLU A 179 -15.06 16.72 7.92
CA GLU A 179 -16.34 16.36 8.55
C GLU A 179 -17.30 17.55 8.72
N LEU A 180 -16.83 18.79 8.60
CA LEU A 180 -17.71 19.97 8.61
C LEU A 180 -18.70 19.97 7.44
N ASP A 181 -18.40 19.24 6.37
CA ASP A 181 -19.35 18.91 5.30
C ASP A 181 -19.83 17.46 5.46
N ASP A 182 -21.06 17.30 5.95
CA ASP A 182 -21.71 16.00 6.14
C ASP A 182 -21.83 15.18 4.85
N SER A 183 -21.70 15.81 3.68
CA SER A 183 -21.76 15.14 2.39
C SER A 183 -20.42 14.55 1.93
N VAL A 184 -19.32 14.82 2.63
CA VAL A 184 -18.04 14.14 2.41
C VAL A 184 -18.13 12.72 2.96
N GLY A 185 -18.07 11.73 2.07
CA GLY A 185 -18.11 10.29 2.42
C GLY A 185 -16.73 9.64 2.47
N SER A 186 -15.79 10.11 1.65
CA SER A 186 -14.42 9.61 1.65
C SER A 186 -13.42 10.67 1.19
N LEU A 187 -12.17 10.53 1.62
CA LEU A 187 -11.02 11.30 1.18
C LEU A 187 -10.14 10.38 0.33
N GLY A 188 -9.90 10.78 -0.92
CA GLY A 188 -8.89 10.15 -1.76
C GLY A 188 -7.53 10.82 -1.58
N VAL A 189 -6.48 10.03 -1.39
CA VAL A 189 -5.11 10.51 -1.17
C VAL A 189 -4.24 10.06 -2.33
N ASN A 190 -3.63 11.00 -3.07
CA ASN A 190 -2.80 10.66 -4.23
C ASN A 190 -1.52 9.93 -3.80
N TRP A 191 -1.17 8.90 -4.56
CA TRP A 191 0.08 8.16 -4.44
C TRP A 191 1.30 9.04 -4.69
N GLN A 192 2.36 8.82 -3.95
CA GLN A 192 3.74 9.20 -4.27
C GLN A 192 4.55 7.90 -4.44
N VAL A 193 4.74 7.45 -5.68
CA VAL A 193 5.37 6.14 -5.96
C VAL A 193 6.88 6.23 -5.82
N HIS A 194 7.45 5.38 -4.97
CA HIS A 194 8.90 5.26 -4.77
C HIS A 194 9.53 4.27 -5.75
N THR A 195 10.71 4.64 -6.24
CA THR A 195 11.60 3.77 -7.04
C THR A 195 12.43 2.86 -6.14
N SER A 196 13.15 1.92 -6.74
CA SER A 196 14.12 1.05 -6.06
C SER A 196 15.33 1.81 -5.51
N ASN A 197 15.52 3.07 -5.93
CA ASN A 197 16.74 3.84 -5.70
C ASN A 197 18.02 3.12 -6.18
N GLY A 198 17.87 2.13 -7.08
CA GLY A 198 18.94 1.26 -7.57
C GLY A 198 19.41 0.20 -6.55
N LEU A 199 18.71 0.02 -5.43
CA LEU A 199 19.11 -0.92 -4.40
C LEU A 199 18.84 -2.36 -4.86
N LEU A 200 19.86 -3.21 -4.74
CA LEU A 200 19.77 -4.61 -5.13
C LEU A 200 19.25 -5.50 -4.00
N THR A 201 19.59 -5.16 -2.76
CA THR A 201 19.25 -5.93 -1.54
C THR A 201 18.38 -5.12 -0.61
N ARG A 202 17.59 -5.79 0.24
CA ARG A 202 16.73 -5.14 1.22
C ARG A 202 17.54 -4.20 2.15
N PRO A 203 17.19 -2.91 2.24
CA PRO A 203 17.78 -2.00 3.21
C PRO A 203 17.20 -2.20 4.63
N PRO A 204 17.81 -1.62 5.68
CA PRO A 204 17.29 -1.69 7.05
C PRO A 204 15.86 -1.15 7.24
N ASN A 205 15.44 -0.17 6.44
CA ASN A 205 14.09 0.37 6.42
C ASN A 205 13.77 0.95 5.04
N ALA A 206 12.48 1.05 4.71
CA ALA A 206 12.04 1.56 3.42
C ALA A 206 12.12 3.09 3.34
N ARG A 207 11.58 3.79 4.35
CA ARG A 207 11.41 5.25 4.33
C ARG A 207 12.73 6.01 4.26
N GLY A 208 13.81 5.46 4.82
CA GLY A 208 15.15 6.05 4.86
C GLY A 208 16.01 5.79 3.62
N TYR A 209 15.66 4.79 2.80
CA TYR A 209 16.56 4.29 1.75
C TYR A 209 15.99 4.41 0.34
N PHE A 210 14.67 4.43 0.17
CA PHE A 210 14.04 4.60 -1.14
C PHE A 210 13.72 6.06 -1.42
N THR A 211 14.72 6.96 -1.43
CA THR A 211 14.51 8.42 -1.45
C THR A 211 14.37 9.05 -2.85
N ARG A 212 13.97 8.25 -3.84
CA ARG A 212 13.68 8.69 -5.21
C ARG A 212 12.32 8.19 -5.63
N CYS A 213 11.51 9.07 -6.20
CA CYS A 213 10.14 8.77 -6.59
C CYS A 213 9.92 8.99 -8.08
N VAL A 214 8.82 8.42 -8.57
CA VAL A 214 8.23 8.78 -9.86
C VAL A 214 7.77 10.23 -9.79
N GLY A 215 8.14 11.03 -10.79
CA GLY A 215 7.73 12.41 -10.92
C GLY A 215 6.30 12.55 -11.42
N ASP A 216 5.62 13.61 -10.99
CA ASP A 216 4.31 13.97 -11.54
C ASP A 216 4.49 14.48 -12.98
N VAL A 217 3.97 13.74 -13.97
CA VAL A 217 3.98 14.21 -15.36
C VAL A 217 2.99 15.37 -15.54
N LYS A 218 3.30 16.30 -16.45
CA LYS A 218 2.63 17.60 -16.60
C LYS A 218 1.23 17.56 -17.22
N ASN A 219 0.66 16.40 -17.57
CA ASN A 219 -0.71 16.40 -18.08
C ASN A 219 -1.66 16.65 -16.91
N THR A 220 -1.97 17.93 -16.68
CA THR A 220 -2.91 18.38 -15.65
C THR A 220 -4.36 18.32 -16.12
N ASN A 221 -4.64 17.75 -17.30
CA ASN A 221 -6.00 17.69 -17.84
C ASN A 221 -6.85 16.77 -16.97
N PRO A 222 -7.90 17.27 -16.27
CA PRO A 222 -8.77 16.43 -15.45
C PRO A 222 -9.53 15.38 -16.27
N ALA A 223 -9.63 15.54 -17.61
CA ALA A 223 -10.20 14.54 -18.51
C ALA A 223 -9.28 13.31 -18.72
N ALA A 224 -8.04 13.35 -18.26
CA ALA A 224 -7.06 12.25 -18.36
C ALA A 224 -7.27 11.14 -17.30
N ASN A 225 -8.40 11.14 -16.59
CA ASN A 225 -8.77 10.10 -15.63
C ASN A 225 -9.14 8.75 -16.29
N ASN A 226 -9.10 8.65 -17.62
CA ASN A 226 -9.47 7.45 -18.37
C ASN A 226 -8.33 6.42 -18.41
N GLY A 227 -8.36 5.45 -17.49
CA GLY A 227 -7.63 4.16 -17.59
C GLY A 227 -6.12 4.22 -17.35
N GLY A 228 -5.55 3.25 -16.62
CA GLY A 228 -4.10 3.13 -16.43
C GLY A 228 -3.37 2.81 -17.74
N GLY A 229 -2.19 3.40 -17.95
CA GLY A 229 -1.35 3.13 -19.12
C GLY A 229 -1.36 4.18 -20.23
N ASP A 230 -2.03 5.33 -20.04
CA ASP A 230 -1.75 6.50 -20.87
C ASP A 230 -0.36 7.04 -20.49
N PRO A 231 0.63 7.03 -21.43
CA PRO A 231 1.99 7.51 -21.17
C PRO A 231 2.04 9.02 -20.85
N GLU A 232 0.93 9.74 -21.05
CA GLU A 232 0.82 11.13 -20.60
C GLU A 232 0.32 11.27 -19.15
N THR A 233 0.02 10.17 -18.45
CA THR A 233 -0.52 10.18 -17.08
C THR A 233 0.41 9.47 -16.10
N SER A 234 0.70 10.11 -14.97
CA SER A 234 1.56 9.51 -13.95
C SER A 234 0.80 8.53 -13.07
N ASP A 235 1.44 7.42 -12.67
CA ASP A 235 0.90 6.48 -11.69
C ASP A 235 0.51 7.15 -10.37
N ASN A 236 1.15 8.27 -10.05
CA ASN A 236 0.87 9.13 -8.92
C ASN A 236 -0.57 9.70 -8.86
N ARG A 237 -1.33 9.66 -9.96
CA ARG A 237 -2.75 10.05 -9.96
C ARG A 237 -3.66 9.03 -9.28
N HIS A 238 -3.20 7.79 -9.09
CA HIS A 238 -3.94 6.81 -8.32
C HIS A 238 -4.11 7.30 -6.89
N ILE A 239 -5.18 6.84 -6.26
CA ILE A 239 -5.48 7.16 -4.87
C ILE A 239 -5.58 5.90 -4.00
N LYS A 240 -5.48 6.13 -2.69
CA LYS A 240 -6.11 5.29 -1.66
C LYS A 240 -7.10 6.11 -0.87
N SER A 241 -8.02 5.42 -0.20
CA SER A 241 -9.16 6.07 0.44
C SER A 241 -9.12 5.95 1.95
N LEU A 242 -9.37 7.07 2.62
CA LEU A 242 -9.91 7.14 3.98
C LEU A 242 -11.42 7.33 3.85
N VAL A 243 -12.21 6.54 4.56
CA VAL A 243 -13.67 6.51 4.40
C VAL A 243 -14.36 6.74 5.73
N ARG A 244 -15.41 7.56 5.75
CA ARG A 244 -16.33 7.64 6.88
C ARG A 244 -17.17 6.38 6.93
N THR A 245 -16.95 5.58 7.96
CA THR A 245 -17.54 4.24 8.11
C THR A 245 -19.08 4.28 8.12
N ALA A 246 -19.67 5.32 8.72
CA ALA A 246 -21.11 5.53 8.74
C ALA A 246 -21.73 5.79 7.34
N LEU A 247 -20.91 6.16 6.36
CA LEU A 247 -21.30 6.48 4.99
C LEU A 247 -20.84 5.41 3.98
N TYR A 248 -20.19 4.35 4.45
CA TYR A 248 -19.65 3.27 3.64
C TYR A 248 -20.77 2.41 2.99
N VAL A 249 -20.57 1.99 1.74
CA VAL A 249 -21.44 1.02 1.05
C VAL A 249 -20.67 -0.20 0.55
N ARG A 250 -19.56 0.00 -0.17
CA ARG A 250 -18.80 -1.09 -0.81
C ARG A 250 -17.35 -0.67 -1.05
N PRO A 251 -16.36 -1.57 -0.90
CA PRO A 251 -14.96 -1.20 -1.08
C PRO A 251 -14.51 -1.40 -2.53
N SER A 252 -13.46 -0.69 -2.90
CA SER A 252 -12.56 -1.01 -4.00
C SER A 252 -11.12 -0.89 -3.50
N PRO A 253 -10.12 -1.44 -4.21
CA PRO A 253 -8.72 -1.33 -3.80
C PRO A 253 -8.19 0.09 -3.66
N HIS A 254 -8.86 1.06 -4.29
CA HIS A 254 -8.42 2.45 -4.40
C HIS A 254 -9.47 3.45 -3.92
N ASN A 255 -10.73 3.25 -4.32
CA ASN A 255 -11.86 4.13 -4.00
C ASN A 255 -12.97 3.33 -3.31
N VAL A 256 -13.95 4.01 -2.72
CA VAL A 256 -15.05 3.36 -2.00
C VAL A 256 -16.36 4.03 -2.38
N ASP A 257 -17.41 3.21 -2.55
CA ASP A 257 -18.76 3.71 -2.76
C ASP A 257 -19.36 4.11 -1.42
N THR A 258 -20.02 5.28 -1.41
CA THR A 258 -20.64 5.84 -0.22
C THR A 258 -22.14 6.04 -0.41
N ILE A 259 -22.90 6.24 0.68
CA ILE A 259 -24.36 6.34 0.61
C ILE A 259 -24.82 7.46 -0.32
N LYS A 260 -26.00 7.29 -0.93
CA LYS A 260 -26.55 8.26 -1.89
C LYS A 260 -26.58 9.67 -1.32
N GLY A 261 -26.03 10.63 -2.08
CA GLY A 261 -25.96 12.04 -1.70
C GLY A 261 -24.62 12.46 -1.10
N THR A 262 -23.75 11.49 -0.79
CA THR A 262 -22.36 11.73 -0.35
C THR A 262 -21.38 11.57 -1.51
N HIS A 263 -20.13 12.00 -1.32
CA HIS A 263 -19.12 11.97 -2.38
C HIS A 263 -17.70 11.83 -1.83
N GLN A 264 -16.81 11.41 -2.72
CA GLN A 264 -15.37 11.40 -2.50
C GLN A 264 -14.78 12.78 -2.81
N VAL A 265 -13.85 13.23 -1.96
CA VAL A 265 -13.13 14.49 -2.14
C VAL A 265 -11.61 14.30 -2.15
N GLY A 266 -10.89 15.18 -2.83
CA GLY A 266 -9.46 15.38 -2.66
C GLY A 266 -9.15 16.21 -1.42
N GLU A 267 -7.87 16.48 -1.18
CA GLU A 267 -7.47 17.21 0.04
C GLU A 267 -7.95 18.67 0.07
N ASN A 268 -8.29 19.24 -1.10
CA ASN A 268 -8.81 20.60 -1.25
C ASN A 268 -10.35 20.65 -1.21
N GLY A 269 -11.01 19.54 -0.87
CA GLY A 269 -12.48 19.42 -0.87
C GLY A 269 -13.09 19.28 -2.27
N ASP A 270 -12.26 19.15 -3.31
CA ASP A 270 -12.70 18.97 -4.68
C ASP A 270 -13.33 17.58 -4.89
N ARG A 271 -14.55 17.55 -5.43
CA ARG A 271 -15.29 16.29 -5.66
C ARG A 271 -14.73 15.58 -6.89
N PHE A 272 -14.52 14.27 -6.77
CA PHE A 272 -14.17 13.42 -7.90
C PHE A 272 -14.75 12.01 -7.73
N GLY A 273 -14.54 11.14 -8.72
CA GLY A 273 -14.98 9.76 -8.65
C GLY A 273 -14.01 8.81 -9.34
N GLY A 274 -13.99 7.57 -8.85
CA GLY A 274 -13.09 6.52 -9.34
C GLY A 274 -11.72 6.51 -8.65
N PRO A 275 -10.79 5.67 -9.13
CA PRO A 275 -9.53 5.41 -8.45
C PRO A 275 -8.42 6.42 -8.80
N PHE A 276 -8.74 7.45 -9.57
CA PHE A 276 -7.79 8.42 -10.11
C PHE A 276 -8.24 9.84 -9.81
N ARG A 277 -7.33 10.68 -9.29
CA ARG A 277 -7.56 12.09 -9.05
C ARG A 277 -6.50 12.96 -9.73
N MET A 278 -6.98 13.97 -10.45
CA MET A 278 -6.21 15.05 -11.06
C MET A 278 -6.88 16.41 -10.77
N PRO A 279 -6.12 17.49 -10.54
CA PRO A 279 -4.67 17.52 -10.45
C PRO A 279 -4.16 16.69 -9.26
N ILE A 280 -2.95 16.16 -9.39
CA ILE A 280 -2.26 15.50 -8.29
C ILE A 280 -1.93 16.57 -7.25
N THR A 281 -2.39 16.37 -6.02
CA THR A 281 -2.06 17.25 -4.89
C THR A 281 -1.73 16.40 -3.66
N ARG A 282 -0.74 16.83 -2.89
CA ARG A 282 -0.24 16.16 -1.68
C ARG A 282 0.28 17.16 -0.63
N ASP A 283 -0.34 18.33 -0.53
CA ASP A 283 0.17 19.43 0.32
C ASP A 283 -0.16 19.23 1.81
N THR A 284 -1.26 18.53 2.09
CA THR A 284 -1.81 18.26 3.43
C THR A 284 -1.68 16.79 3.79
N LEU A 285 -2.03 15.89 2.86
CA LEU A 285 -1.94 14.45 3.05
C LEU A 285 -1.44 13.76 1.78
N ALA A 286 -0.42 12.93 1.94
CA ALA A 286 0.15 12.09 0.89
C ALA A 286 0.08 10.62 1.29
N ILE A 287 0.22 9.73 0.31
CA ILE A 287 0.47 8.32 0.58
C ILE A 287 1.66 7.84 -0.25
N HIS A 288 2.73 7.48 0.44
CA HIS A 288 3.99 7.03 -0.15
C HIS A 288 3.92 5.54 -0.46
N HIS A 289 4.01 5.16 -1.73
CA HIS A 289 3.85 3.78 -2.20
C HIS A 289 5.20 3.17 -2.60
N TYR A 290 5.71 2.27 -1.76
CA TYR A 290 6.97 1.55 -1.97
C TYR A 290 6.72 0.27 -2.77
N ALA A 291 6.20 0.46 -3.99
CA ALA A 291 5.67 -0.64 -4.80
C ALA A 291 6.75 -1.63 -5.26
N VAL A 292 7.92 -1.13 -5.64
CA VAL A 292 9.02 -1.93 -6.19
C VAL A 292 10.05 -2.35 -5.13
N LYS A 293 10.41 -1.46 -4.20
CA LYS A 293 11.49 -1.67 -3.21
C LYS A 293 12.80 -2.12 -3.88
N SER A 294 13.68 -2.83 -3.16
CA SER A 294 14.92 -3.36 -3.75
C SER A 294 14.65 -4.48 -4.76
N ALA A 295 15.62 -4.78 -5.63
CA ALA A 295 15.48 -5.84 -6.63
C ALA A 295 15.19 -7.22 -5.98
N GLU A 296 15.87 -7.56 -4.89
CA GLU A 296 15.61 -8.76 -4.09
C GLU A 296 14.16 -8.83 -3.59
N GLU A 297 13.66 -7.73 -3.02
CA GLU A 297 12.29 -7.67 -2.49
C GLU A 297 11.24 -7.77 -3.60
N TYR A 298 11.50 -7.15 -4.75
CA TYR A 298 10.60 -7.24 -5.89
C TYR A 298 10.49 -8.65 -6.45
N LEU A 299 11.61 -9.38 -6.53
CA LEU A 299 11.61 -10.78 -6.94
C LEU A 299 10.76 -11.66 -6.00
N VAL A 300 10.80 -11.39 -4.69
CA VAL A 300 9.91 -12.03 -3.72
C VAL A 300 8.45 -11.61 -3.94
N LYS A 301 8.18 -10.32 -4.20
CA LYS A 301 6.83 -9.80 -4.49
C LYS A 301 6.22 -10.48 -5.72
N MET A 302 7.00 -10.71 -6.78
CA MET A 302 6.54 -11.40 -8.00
C MET A 302 6.13 -12.86 -7.76
N GLN A 303 6.70 -13.52 -6.73
CA GLN A 303 6.35 -14.89 -6.36
C GLN A 303 5.09 -14.96 -5.48
N ARG A 304 4.66 -13.82 -4.92
CA ARG A 304 3.47 -13.72 -4.08
C ARG A 304 2.21 -13.61 -4.94
N SER A 305 1.11 -14.22 -4.47
CA SER A 305 -0.21 -13.95 -5.06
C SER A 305 -0.61 -12.47 -4.89
N ASN A 306 -1.51 -12.00 -5.73
CA ASN A 306 -2.06 -10.65 -5.63
C ASN A 306 -3.56 -10.77 -5.28
N GLY A 307 -4.03 -9.98 -4.31
CA GLY A 307 -5.40 -10.05 -3.79
C GLY A 307 -6.47 -9.57 -4.77
N MET A 308 -6.07 -8.94 -5.88
CA MET A 308 -6.97 -8.42 -6.93
C MET A 308 -6.82 -9.10 -8.28
N SER A 309 -5.63 -9.57 -8.64
CA SER A 309 -5.36 -10.06 -10.00
C SER A 309 -4.18 -11.02 -10.04
N SER A 310 -3.60 -11.22 -11.23
CA SER A 310 -2.31 -11.88 -11.40
C SER A 310 -1.18 -11.16 -10.63
N PRO A 311 -0.11 -11.89 -10.24
CA PRO A 311 1.10 -11.30 -9.68
C PRO A 311 1.67 -10.18 -10.55
N LYS A 312 2.37 -9.23 -9.91
CA LYS A 312 3.13 -8.21 -10.64
C LYS A 312 4.22 -8.88 -11.48
N SER A 313 4.53 -8.29 -12.63
CA SER A 313 5.51 -8.80 -13.57
C SER A 313 6.72 -7.88 -13.68
N MET A 314 7.75 -8.34 -14.39
CA MET A 314 8.92 -7.50 -14.69
C MET A 314 8.55 -6.23 -15.47
N ALA A 315 7.46 -6.26 -16.24
CA ALA A 315 6.98 -5.08 -16.96
C ALA A 315 6.61 -3.92 -16.02
N TYR A 316 6.09 -4.20 -14.82
CA TYR A 316 5.82 -3.14 -13.83
C TYR A 316 7.10 -2.60 -13.18
N TRP A 317 8.14 -3.43 -13.02
CA TRP A 317 9.44 -2.93 -12.60
C TRP A 317 10.04 -2.03 -13.66
N ASP A 318 10.07 -2.46 -14.92
CA ASP A 318 10.62 -1.67 -16.02
C ASP A 318 9.85 -0.35 -16.20
N HIS A 319 8.53 -0.37 -16.00
CA HIS A 319 7.70 0.83 -15.94
C HIS A 319 8.26 1.86 -14.95
N VAL A 320 8.39 1.48 -13.67
CA VAL A 320 8.86 2.39 -12.61
C VAL A 320 10.34 2.74 -12.76
N GLU A 321 11.19 1.78 -13.10
CA GLU A 321 12.65 1.92 -13.04
C GLU A 321 13.28 2.40 -14.36
N ALA A 322 12.71 2.08 -15.51
CA ALA A 322 13.28 2.43 -16.81
C ALA A 322 12.56 3.60 -17.49
N TYR A 323 11.23 3.69 -17.36
CA TYR A 323 10.42 4.59 -18.21
C TYR A 323 9.91 5.83 -17.48
N GLU A 324 9.55 5.73 -16.20
CA GLU A 324 9.05 6.87 -15.44
C GLU A 324 10.16 7.90 -15.12
N PRO A 325 9.85 9.21 -15.15
CA PRO A 325 10.78 10.24 -14.71
C PRO A 325 11.03 10.12 -13.21
N LYS A 326 12.28 10.33 -12.79
CA LYS A 326 12.70 10.17 -11.40
C LYS A 326 12.99 11.53 -10.77
N VAL A 327 12.43 11.77 -9.60
CA VAL A 327 12.65 12.97 -8.80
C VAL A 327 13.18 12.61 -7.42
N GLU A 328 13.88 13.55 -6.80
CA GLU A 328 14.24 13.43 -5.38
C GLU A 328 12.97 13.45 -4.52
N CYS A 329 12.93 12.60 -3.49
CA CYS A 329 11.75 12.32 -2.70
C CYS A 329 12.17 11.95 -1.28
N VAL A 330 12.48 12.98 -0.50
CA VAL A 330 13.11 12.87 0.84
C VAL A 330 12.13 13.13 1.98
N ASP A 331 10.85 13.34 1.66
CA ASP A 331 9.82 13.77 2.62
C ASP A 331 9.74 12.82 3.82
N MET A 332 9.78 11.51 3.57
CA MET A 332 9.64 10.49 4.60
C MET A 332 10.86 10.40 5.54
N LEU A 333 11.99 11.03 5.21
CA LEU A 333 13.17 11.07 6.09
C LEU A 333 12.90 11.76 7.42
N ARG A 334 11.94 12.69 7.48
CA ARG A 334 11.58 13.38 8.73
C ARG A 334 11.00 12.47 9.80
N TRP A 335 10.49 11.31 9.40
CA TRP A 335 9.91 10.29 10.28
C TRP A 335 10.87 9.14 10.59
N VAL A 336 12.06 9.15 10.02
CA VAL A 336 13.10 8.18 10.35
C VAL A 336 13.84 8.74 11.55
N PRO A 337 13.79 8.08 12.74
CA PRO A 337 14.59 8.49 13.88
C PRO A 337 16.03 8.59 13.42
N SER A 338 16.71 9.70 13.71
CA SER A 338 18.06 10.01 13.22
C SER A 338 18.92 8.75 13.20
N VAL A 339 19.04 8.15 12.00
CA VAL A 339 20.15 7.26 11.71
C VAL A 339 21.36 8.12 12.02
N ILE A 340 22.22 7.69 12.94
CA ILE A 340 23.53 8.31 13.13
C ILE A 340 24.09 8.45 11.72
N ARG A 341 24.14 9.69 11.20
CA ARG A 341 24.62 9.87 9.83
C ARG A 341 26.07 9.43 9.86
N PRO A 342 26.61 8.81 8.80
CA PRO A 342 28.01 8.37 8.78
C PRO A 342 29.03 9.49 9.06
N TRP A 343 28.60 10.76 9.07
CA TRP A 343 29.38 11.96 9.37
C TRP A 343 29.22 12.47 10.81
N ASP A 344 28.35 11.85 11.62
CA ASP A 344 28.10 12.19 13.03
C ASP A 344 28.89 11.25 14.00
N LEU A 345 29.94 10.57 13.50
CA LEU A 345 30.90 9.74 14.27
C LEU A 345 32.36 10.19 14.07
#